data_AF-A0A548QVB8-F1
#
_entry.id   AF-A0A548QVB8-F1
#
_cell.length_a   1.000
_cell.length_b   1.000
_cell.length_c   1.000
_cell.angle_alpha   90.00
_cell.angle_beta   90.00
_cell.angle_gamma   90.00
#
_symmetry.space_group_name_H-M   'P 1'
#
loop_
_entity.id
_entity.type
_entity.pdbx_description
1 polymer ?
#
loop_
_entity_poly.entity_id
_entity_poly.type
_entity_poly.pdbx_seq_one_letter_code
_entity_poly.pdbx_strand_id
1 'polypeptide(L)' 'MSMELMVKAMKIRVGNPLRKLVLIKLADNASDQGECWPSYQHIADQCEISKRSVMNHIAALCESGLVKKV' A
#
# COMPACT_ATOMS: atom_id res chain seq x y z
N MET A 1 11.33 -6.07 -2.46
CA MET A 1 11.12 -4.82 -3.20
C MET A 1 10.99 -5.15 -4.67
N SER A 2 9.83 -4.88 -5.27
CA SER A 2 9.57 -5.13 -6.69
C SER A 2 9.34 -3.82 -7.43
N MET A 3 10.28 -3.45 -8.31
CA MET A 3 10.17 -2.23 -9.12
C MET A 3 8.94 -2.25 -10.03
N GLU A 4 8.57 -3.42 -10.56
CA GLU A 4 7.42 -3.57 -11.46
C GLU A 4 6.10 -3.20 -10.75
N LEU A 5 5.91 -3.69 -9.53
CA LEU A 5 4.69 -3.43 -8.75
C LEU A 5 4.59 -1.96 -8.36
N MET A 6 5.70 -1.31 -8.03
CA MET A 6 5.72 0.13 -7.76
C MET A 6 5.29 0.94 -9.00
N VAL A 7 5.80 0.58 -10.18
CA VAL A 7 5.40 1.22 -11.45
C VAL A 7 3.91 1.01 -11.73
N LYS A 8 3.39 -0.19 -11.50
CA LYS A 8 1.95 -0.48 -11.61
C LYS A 8 1.14 0.39 -10.65
N ALA A 9 1.51 0.44 -9.37
CA ALA A 9 0.87 1.27 -8.35
C ALA A 9 0.84 2.77 -8.73
N MET A 10 1.93 3.27 -9.30
CA MET A 10 2.03 4.65 -9.78
C MET A 10 1.08 4.97 -10.94
N LYS A 11 0.79 4.00 -11.81
CA LYS A 11 -0.14 4.17 -12.94
C LYS A 11 -1.62 4.12 -12.55
N ILE A 12 -1.95 3.48 -11.42
CA ILE A 12 -3.34 3.29 -10.97
C ILE A 12 -3.91 4.60 -10.39
N ARG A 13 -5.16 4.96 -10.75
CA ARG A 13 -5.88 6.06 -10.10
C ARG A 13 -6.61 5.56 -8.86
N VAL A 14 -6.09 5.91 -7.68
CA VAL A 14 -6.60 5.46 -6.37
C VAL A 14 -7.66 6.41 -5.77
N GLY A 15 -7.75 7.65 -6.29
CA GLY A 15 -8.75 8.64 -5.87
C GLY A 15 -8.46 9.35 -4.53
N ASN A 16 -7.41 8.96 -3.81
CA ASN A 16 -6.95 9.65 -2.59
C ASN A 16 -5.42 9.60 -2.53
N PRO A 17 -4.73 10.72 -2.28
CA PRO A 17 -3.27 10.79 -2.34
C PRO A 17 -2.57 9.94 -1.28
N LEU A 18 -3.05 9.96 -0.03
CA LEU A 18 -2.49 9.16 1.06
C LEU A 18 -2.74 7.66 0.83
N ARG A 19 -3.93 7.28 0.35
CA ARG A 19 -4.23 5.90 -0.05
C ARG A 19 -3.30 5.45 -1.18
N LYS A 20 -2.98 6.33 -2.14
CA LYS A 20 -2.05 6.02 -3.21
C LYS A 20 -0.63 5.82 -2.68
N LEU A 21 -0.17 6.67 -1.77
CA LEU A 21 1.14 6.52 -1.14
C LEU A 21 1.23 5.19 -0.37
N VAL A 22 0.19 4.83 0.38
CA VAL A 22 0.10 3.53 1.08
C VAL A 22 0.20 2.36 0.09
N LEU A 23 -0.52 2.41 -1.04
CA LEU A 23 -0.43 1.37 -2.08
C LEU A 23 0.98 1.23 -2.64
N ILE A 24 1.63 2.36 -2.96
CA ILE A 24 3.00 2.39 -3.48
C ILE A 24 3.97 1.83 -2.44
N LYS A 25 3.79 2.16 -1.15
CA LYS A 25 4.68 1.66 -0.10
C LYS A 25 4.51 0.17 0.17
N LEU A 26 3.29 -0.37 0.02
CA LEU A 26 3.07 -1.82 0.04
C LEU A 26 3.78 -2.49 -1.15
N ALA A 27 3.68 -1.92 -2.35
CA ALA A 27 4.37 -2.41 -3.54
C ALA A 27 5.91 -2.36 -3.41
N ASP A 28 6.44 -1.31 -2.78
CA ASP A 28 7.86 -1.16 -2.45
C ASP A 28 8.35 -2.26 -1.48
N ASN A 29 7.50 -2.66 -0.53
CA ASN A 29 7.80 -3.77 0.39
C ASN A 29 7.54 -5.15 -0.21
N ALA A 30 6.87 -5.25 -1.36
CA ALA A 30 6.50 -6.53 -1.94
C ALA A 30 7.68 -7.27 -2.58
N SER A 31 7.61 -8.60 -2.55
CA SER A 31 8.40 -9.48 -3.41
C SER A 31 7.90 -9.39 -4.85
N ASP A 32 8.63 -9.98 -5.80
CA ASP A 32 8.20 -10.04 -7.20
C ASP A 32 6.92 -10.88 -7.40
N GLN A 33 6.55 -11.68 -6.40
CA GLN A 33 5.29 -12.44 -6.38
C GLN A 33 4.11 -11.59 -5.89
N GLY A 34 4.34 -10.34 -5.45
CA GLY A 34 3.31 -9.44 -4.95
C GLY A 34 2.99 -9.59 -3.46
N GLU A 35 3.81 -10.33 -2.72
CA GLU A 35 3.58 -10.60 -1.31
C GLU A 35 4.42 -9.66 -0.44
N CYS A 36 3.82 -9.14 0.63
CA CYS A 36 4.51 -8.29 1.61
C CYS A 36 3.89 -8.49 3.00
N TRP A 37 4.72 -8.33 4.04
CA TRP A 37 4.27 -8.40 5.44
C TRP A 37 4.84 -7.26 6.30
N PRO A 38 4.73 -5.98 5.87
CA PRO A 38 5.13 -4.86 6.70
C PRO A 38 4.18 -4.71 7.89
N SER A 39 4.69 -4.27 9.03
CA SER A 39 3.80 -3.86 10.12
C SER A 39 3.05 -2.58 9.74
N TYR A 40 1.83 -2.39 10.25
CA TYR A 40 1.11 -1.13 10.01
C TYR A 40 1.85 0.10 10.55
N GLN A 41 2.66 -0.07 11.60
CA GLN A 41 3.47 1.03 12.14
C GLN A 41 4.58 1.43 11.16
N HIS A 42 5.26 0.45 10.55
CA HIS A 42 6.28 0.73 9.55
C HIS A 42 5.71 1.54 8.36
N ILE A 43 4.52 1.18 7.88
CA ILE A 43 3.85 1.94 6.82
C ILE A 43 3.42 3.32 7.30
N ALA A 44 2.94 3.43 8.55
CA ALA A 44 2.52 4.70 9.15
C ALA A 44 3.68 5.70 9.22
N ASP A 45 4.84 5.25 9.71
CA ASP A 45 6.04 6.10 9.83
C ASP A 45 6.51 6.60 8.45
N GLN A 46 6.46 5.73 7.43
CA GLN A 46 6.91 6.05 6.07
C GLN A 46 5.92 6.90 5.27
N CYS A 47 4.63 6.77 5.57
CA CYS A 47 3.59 7.58 4.94
C CYS A 47 3.23 8.83 5.76
N GLU A 48 3.91 9.07 6.89
CA GLU A 48 3.71 10.22 7.79
C GLU A 48 2.25 10.39 8.25
N ILE A 49 1.59 9.26 8.56
CA ILE A 49 0.20 9.21 9.00
C ILE A 49 0.03 8.29 10.21
N SER A 50 -1.10 8.41 10.91
CA SER A 50 -1.37 7.50 12.02
C SER A 50 -1.55 6.04 11.57
N LYS A 51 -1.18 5.09 12.43
CA LYS A 51 -1.46 3.66 12.24
C LYS A 51 -2.93 3.37 11.93
N ARG A 52 -3.86 4.09 12.58
CA ARG A 52 -5.30 3.99 12.30
C ARG A 52 -5.64 4.42 10.87
N SER A 53 -5.04 5.50 10.38
CA SER A 53 -5.22 5.96 9.00
C SER A 53 -4.70 4.93 8.00
N VAL A 54 -3.54 4.32 8.25
CA VAL A 54 -3.02 3.19 7.43
C VAL A 54 -4.02 2.05 7.38
N MET A 55 -4.54 1.60 8.53
CA MET A 55 -5.52 0.51 8.57
C MET A 55 -6.76 0.81 7.73
N ASN A 56 -7.27 2.04 7.81
CA ASN A 56 -8.42 2.49 7.02
C ASN A 56 -8.10 2.56 5.51
N HIS A 57 -6.91 3.06 5.15
CA HIS A 57 -6.47 3.11 3.75
C HIS A 57 -6.30 1.71 3.16
N ILE A 58 -5.74 0.76 3.91
CA ILE A 58 -5.59 -0.63 3.48
C ILE A 58 -6.96 -1.30 3.34
N ALA A 59 -7.90 -1.07 4.26
CA ALA A 59 -9.27 -1.58 4.14
C ALA A 59 -9.93 -1.10 2.84
N ALA A 60 -9.84 0.20 2.55
CA ALA A 60 -10.37 0.76 1.30
C ALA A 60 -9.65 0.24 0.04
N LEU A 61 -8.34 -0.06 0.11
CA LEU A 61 -7.60 -0.70 -0.97
C LEU A 61 -8.06 -2.16 -1.19
N CYS A 62 -8.44 -2.86 -0.13
CA CYS A 62 -9.05 -4.19 -0.22
C CYS A 62 -10.45 -4.13 -0.84
N GLU A 63 -11.27 -3.18 -0.42
CA GLU A 63 -12.60 -2.94 -1.02
C GLU A 63 -12.50 -2.62 -2.51
N SER A 64 -11.46 -1.89 -2.93
CA SER A 64 -11.21 -1.61 -4.36
C SER A 64 -10.54 -2.75 -5.13
N GLY A 65 -10.26 -3.89 -4.50
CA GLY A 65 -9.59 -5.04 -5.14
C GLY A 65 -8.12 -4.83 -5.47
N LEU A 66 -7.47 -3.79 -4.95
CA LEU A 66 -6.07 -3.46 -5.23
C LEU A 66 -5.09 -4.17 -4.29
N VAL A 67 -5.56 -4.60 -3.12
CA VAL A 67 -4.78 -5.31 -2.11
C VAL A 67 -5.62 -6.46 -1.56
N LYS A 68 -5.01 -7.61 -1.28
CA LYS A 68 -5.65 -8.71 -0.55
C LYS A 68 -4.91 -8.94 0.76
N LYS A 69 -5.63 -9.04 1.87
CA LYS A 69 -5.07 -9.50 3.15
C LYS A 69 -5.10 -11.01 3.20
N VAL A 70 -4.02 -11.60 3.70
CA VAL A 70 -3.87 -13.03 4.02
C VAL A 70 -3.62 -13.20 5.51
#